data_AF-A0A9E0DCL3-F1
#
_entry.id   AF-A0A9E0DCL3-F1
#
_cell.length_a   1.000
_cell.length_b   1.000
_cell.length_c   1.000
_cell.angle_alpha   90.00
_cell.angle_beta   90.00
_cell.angle_gamma   90.00
#
_symmetry.space_group_name_H-M   'P 1'
#
loop_
_entity.id
_entity.type
_entity.pdbx_description
1 polymer ?
#
loop_
_entity_poly.entity_id
_entity_poly.type
_entity_poly.pdbx_seq_one_letter_code
_entity_poly.pdbx_strand_id
1 'polypeptide(L)'
;MKKQLEEALDYSLQITKQNIDTLTYFPERYENGAWVTAEEKRIPSHWVDGFWTGLLWLAAVHTQDPKVETAARSWTEKLAWLKTTTLTHDLG
;
A
#
# COMPACT_ATOMS: atom_id res chain seq x y z
N MET A 1 -10.40 24.41 -8.01
CA MET A 1 -10.91 23.10 -7.58
C MET A 1 -10.47 21.95 -8.49
N LYS A 2 -10.84 21.89 -9.79
CA LYS A 2 -10.41 20.78 -10.68
C LYS A 2 -8.88 20.64 -10.79
N LYS A 3 -8.18 21.74 -11.04
CA LYS A 3 -6.71 21.77 -11.10
C LYS A 3 -6.01 21.29 -9.82
N GLN A 4 -6.53 21.69 -8.66
CA GLN A 4 -5.95 21.29 -7.36
C GLN A 4 -6.14 19.79 -7.09
N LEU A 5 -7.25 19.21 -7.54
CA LEU A 5 -7.50 17.78 -7.43
C LEU A 5 -6.55 16.99 -8.35
N GLU A 6 -6.36 17.45 -9.58
CA GLU A 6 -5.41 16.85 -10.54
C GLU A 6 -3.97 16.89 -9.98
N GLU A 7 -3.52 18.05 -9.48
CA GLU A 7 -2.19 18.19 -8.87
C GLU A 7 -2.00 17.28 -7.64
N ALA A 8 -3.02 17.16 -6.78
CA ALA A 8 -2.97 16.29 -5.61
C ALA A 8 -2.91 14.81 -6.00
N LEU A 9 -3.64 14.41 -7.06
CA LEU A 9 -3.64 13.06 -7.56
C LEU A 9 -2.29 12.71 -8.20
N ASP A 10 -1.75 13.60 -9.03
CA ASP A 10 -0.43 13.43 -9.66
C ASP A 10 0.68 13.27 -8.62
N TYR A 11 0.65 14.12 -7.57
CA TYR A 11 1.59 14.00 -6.47
C TYR A 11 1.45 12.66 -5.72
N SER A 12 0.20 12.24 -5.44
CA SER A 12 -0.07 10.97 -4.77
C SER A 12 0.41 9.77 -5.60
N LEU A 13 0.24 9.81 -6.92
CA LEU A 13 0.73 8.80 -7.85
C LEU A 13 2.25 8.78 -7.92
N GLN A 14 2.91 9.94 -7.91
CA GLN A 14 4.37 10.03 -7.86
C GLN A 14 4.92 9.36 -6.61
N ILE A 15 4.38 9.68 -5.43
CA ILE A 15 4.78 9.07 -4.15
C ILE A 15 4.50 7.56 -4.16
N THR A 16 3.34 7.14 -4.69
CA THR A 16 3.00 5.72 -4.82
C THR A 16 4.01 4.97 -5.69
N LYS A 17 4.37 5.52 -6.86
CA LYS A 17 5.36 4.92 -7.75
C LYS A 17 6.75 4.86 -7.13
N GLN A 18 7.16 5.91 -6.42
CA GLN A 18 8.42 5.89 -5.67
C GLN A 18 8.40 4.79 -4.59
N ASN A 19 7.32 4.67 -3.84
CA ASN A 19 7.17 3.67 -2.78
C ASN A 19 7.12 2.23 -3.32
N ILE A 20 6.57 2.00 -4.52
CA ILE A 20 6.68 0.68 -5.20
C ILE A 20 8.14 0.25 -5.34
N ASP A 21 9.04 1.20 -5.64
CA ASP A 21 10.44 0.92 -5.91
C ASP A 21 11.31 0.90 -4.64
N THR A 22 10.87 1.50 -3.53
CA THR A 22 11.68 1.67 -2.31
C THR A 22 11.20 0.86 -1.10
N LEU A 23 9.90 0.57 -0.98
CA LEU A 23 9.35 -0.17 0.15
C LEU A 23 9.74 -1.65 0.05
N THR A 24 10.27 -2.18 1.15
CA THR A 24 10.58 -3.60 1.29
C THR A 24 9.49 -4.36 2.06
N TYR A 25 8.66 -3.63 2.83
CA TYR A 25 7.56 -4.17 3.62
C TYR A 25 6.41 -3.17 3.77
N PHE A 26 5.26 -3.60 4.33
CA PHE A 26 4.04 -2.79 4.41
C PHE A 26 4.25 -1.52 5.24
N PRO A 27 3.96 -0.32 4.70
CA PRO A 27 4.17 0.94 5.40
C PRO A 27 3.11 1.14 6.48
N GLU A 28 3.53 1.48 7.70
CA GLU A 28 2.64 1.77 8.83
C GLU A 28 2.57 3.27 9.09
N ARG A 29 3.73 3.92 9.20
CA ARG A 29 3.83 5.36 9.46
C ARG A 29 5.14 5.94 8.93
N TYR A 30 5.18 7.25 8.77
CA TYR A 30 6.36 7.97 8.28
C TYR A 30 6.98 8.77 9.42
N GLU A 31 8.23 8.46 9.78
CA GLU A 31 8.94 9.08 10.90
C GLU A 31 10.38 9.42 10.48
N ASN A 32 10.86 10.61 10.86
CA ASN A 32 12.24 11.03 10.63
C ASN A 32 12.74 10.89 9.18
N GLY A 33 11.85 11.08 8.20
CA GLY A 33 12.21 10.98 6.78
C GLY A 33 12.26 9.56 6.22
N ALA A 34 11.72 8.58 6.93
CA ALA A 34 11.65 7.19 6.47
C ALA A 34 10.31 6.53 6.83
N TRP A 35 9.95 5.51 6.05
CA TRP A 35 8.84 4.62 6.40
C TRP A 35 9.25 3.70 7.54
N VAL A 36 8.44 3.67 8.59
CA VAL A 36 8.38 2.56 9.51
C VAL A 36 7.36 1.56 8.97
N THR A 37 7.79 0.31 8.83
CA THR A 37 6.96 -0.76 8.28
C THR A 37 6.38 -1.64 9.38
N ALA A 38 5.26 -2.31 9.09
CA ALA A 38 4.68 -3.30 9.97
C ALA A 38 5.70 -4.39 10.35
N GLU A 39 5.60 -4.92 11.56
CA GLU A 39 6.42 -6.04 12.03
C GLU A 39 5.93 -7.36 11.41
N GLU A 40 6.73 -7.99 10.53
CA GLU A 40 6.36 -9.19 9.75
C GLU A 40 5.73 -10.36 10.54
N LYS A 41 6.04 -10.47 11.84
CA LYS A 41 5.60 -11.59 12.68
C LYS A 41 4.52 -11.22 13.70
N ARG A 42 3.99 -9.99 13.66
CA ARG A 42 3.11 -9.48 14.69
C ARG A 42 1.76 -9.08 14.11
N ILE A 43 0.76 -9.94 14.33
CA ILE A 43 -0.62 -9.72 13.87
C ILE A 43 -1.18 -8.34 14.25
N PRO A 44 -0.97 -7.79 15.46
CA PRO A 44 -1.40 -6.43 15.77
C PRO A 44 -0.79 -5.33 14.90
N SER A 45 0.28 -5.60 14.14
CA SER A 45 0.93 -4.62 13.26
C SER A 45 0.39 -4.68 11.81
N HIS A 46 -0.35 -5.72 11.43
CA HIS A 46 -0.79 -5.94 10.04
C HIS A 46 -2.15 -5.36 9.68
N TRP A 47 -2.81 -4.68 10.62
CA TRP A 47 -4.11 -4.01 10.37
C TRP A 47 -4.02 -2.91 9.29
N VAL A 48 -2.81 -2.40 9.00
CA VAL A 48 -2.57 -1.35 8.00
C VAL A 48 -2.22 -1.88 6.60
N ASP A 49 -1.84 -3.15 6.48
CA ASP A 49 -1.23 -3.66 5.26
C ASP A 49 -2.17 -3.55 4.04
N GLY A 50 -3.47 -3.74 4.29
CA GLY A 50 -4.52 -3.61 3.28
C GLY A 50 -4.58 -2.22 2.65
N PHE A 51 -4.30 -1.15 3.41
CA PHE A 51 -4.34 0.22 2.87
C PHE A 51 -3.34 0.42 1.75
N TRP A 52 -2.12 -0.09 1.90
CA TRP A 52 -1.09 0.01 0.86
C TRP A 52 -1.50 -0.74 -0.41
N THR A 53 -1.99 -1.98 -0.27
CA THR A 53 -2.49 -2.72 -1.45
C THR A 53 -3.69 -2.05 -2.11
N GLY A 54 -4.59 -1.45 -1.33
CA GLY A 54 -5.72 -0.68 -1.82
C GLY A 54 -5.27 0.53 -2.64
N LEU A 55 -4.28 1.29 -2.17
CA LEU A 55 -3.70 2.41 -2.92
C LEU A 55 -3.09 1.95 -4.25
N LEU A 56 -2.40 0.81 -4.27
CA LEU A 56 -1.85 0.24 -5.50
C LEU A 56 -2.95 -0.14 -6.50
N TRP A 57 -4.04 -0.75 -6.04
CA TRP A 57 -5.18 -1.08 -6.90
C TRP A 57 -5.89 0.17 -7.45
N LEU A 58 -6.10 1.18 -6.60
CA LEU A 58 -6.67 2.46 -7.04
C LEU A 58 -5.78 3.13 -8.09
N ALA A 59 -4.46 3.14 -7.87
CA ALA A 59 -3.50 3.67 -8.84
C ALA A 59 -3.48 2.85 -10.14
N ALA A 60 -3.54 1.52 -10.06
CA ALA A 60 -3.57 0.65 -11.22
C ALA A 60 -4.82 0.88 -12.08
N VAL A 61 -6.01 0.95 -11.48
CA VAL A 61 -7.26 1.22 -12.21
C VAL A 61 -7.25 2.62 -12.82
N HIS A 62 -6.74 3.62 -12.09
CA HIS A 62 -6.71 4.99 -12.57
C HIS A 62 -5.73 5.18 -13.73
N THR A 63 -4.52 4.63 -13.63
CA THR A 63 -3.44 4.87 -14.59
C THR A 63 -3.37 3.84 -15.72
N GLN A 64 -3.96 2.67 -15.52
CA GLN A 64 -3.81 1.50 -16.40
C GLN A 64 -2.33 1.11 -16.65
N ASP A 65 -1.44 1.48 -15.75
CA ASP A 65 0.00 1.21 -15.84
C ASP A 65 0.29 -0.26 -15.44
N PRO A 66 0.80 -1.10 -16.36
CA PRO A 66 1.07 -2.51 -16.06
C PRO A 66 2.08 -2.72 -14.94
N LYS A 67 3.01 -1.77 -14.72
CA LYS A 67 3.97 -1.85 -13.60
C LYS A 67 3.24 -1.73 -12.27
N VAL A 68 2.28 -0.80 -12.18
CA VAL A 68 1.49 -0.58 -10.97
C VAL A 68 0.55 -1.76 -10.71
N GLU A 69 -0.09 -2.31 -11.74
CA GLU A 69 -0.91 -3.52 -11.60
C GLU A 69 -0.09 -4.73 -11.13
N THR A 70 1.10 -4.92 -11.72
CA THR A 70 2.01 -6.01 -11.31
C THR A 70 2.42 -5.86 -9.83
N ALA A 71 2.72 -4.62 -9.40
CA ALA A 71 3.00 -4.34 -8.00
C ALA A 71 1.78 -4.63 -7.11
N ALA A 72 0.59 -4.17 -7.50
CA ALA A 72 -0.65 -4.42 -6.75
C ALA A 72 -0.89 -5.91 -6.51
N ARG A 73 -0.70 -6.74 -7.55
CA ARG A 73 -0.81 -8.20 -7.45
C ARG A 73 0.22 -8.79 -6.49
N SER A 74 1.50 -8.47 -6.67
CA SER A 74 2.60 -8.98 -5.83
C SER A 74 2.43 -8.60 -4.35
N TRP A 75 2.04 -7.36 -4.07
CA TRP A 75 1.79 -6.91 -2.70
C TRP A 75 0.53 -7.55 -2.09
N THR A 76 -0.51 -7.77 -2.89
CA THR A 76 -1.71 -8.50 -2.43
C THR A 76 -1.38 -9.96 -2.09
N GLU A 77 -0.52 -10.63 -2.87
CA GLU A 77 -0.10 -12.01 -2.59
C GLU A 77 0.63 -12.13 -1.24
N LYS A 78 1.38 -11.11 -0.82
CA LYS A 78 2.03 -11.06 0.50
C LYS A 78 1.01 -11.10 1.66
N LEU A 79 -0.26 -10.75 1.44
CA LEU A 79 -1.32 -10.83 2.44
C LEU A 79 -2.05 -12.17 2.49
N ALA A 80 -1.68 -13.13 1.64
CA ALA A 80 -2.38 -14.41 1.55
C ALA A 80 -2.43 -15.20 2.87
N TRP A 81 -1.51 -14.95 3.80
CA TRP A 81 -1.49 -15.60 5.12
C TRP A 81 -2.56 -15.05 6.08
N LEU A 82 -3.04 -13.81 5.90
CA LEU A 82 -4.07 -13.20 6.75
C LEU A 82 -5.43 -13.90 6.59
N LYS A 83 -5.71 -14.52 5.44
CA LYS A 83 -7.00 -15.16 5.13
C LYS A 83 -7.44 -16.23 6.12
N THR A 84 -6.50 -16.83 6.86
CA THR A 84 -6.75 -17.89 7.85
C THR A 84 -6.56 -17.42 9.29
N THR A 85 -6.21 -16.16 9.51
CA THR A 85 -6.00 -15.62 10.85
C THR A 85 -7.35 -15.42 11.54
N THR A 86 -7.42 -15.75 12.84
CA THR A 86 -8.60 -15.52 13.70
C THR A 86 -8.24 -14.70 14.93
N LEU A 87 -7.08 -14.04 14.91
CA LEU A 87 -6.45 -13.41 16.08
C LEU A 87 -6.66 -11.88 16.14
N THR A 88 -7.32 -11.30 15.14
CA THR A 88 -7.65 -9.86 15.09
C THR A 88 -9.02 -9.65 14.43
N HIS A 89 -9.65 -8.52 14.72
CA HIS A 89 -10.84 -8.05 14.01
C HIS A 89 -10.51 -7.23 12.75
N ASP A 90 -9.24 -6.85 12.56
CA ASP A 90 -8.77 -6.00 11.46
C ASP A 90 -8.45 -6.78 10.17
N LEU A 91 -9.39 -7.61 9.70
CA LEU A 91 -9.22 -8.41 8.47
C LEU A 91 -9.93 -7.82 7.24
N GLY A 92 -10.68 -6.74 7.44
CA GLY A 92 -11.51 -6.07 6.43
C GLY A 92 -10.77 -5.03 5.60
#